data_AF-A0A4R2LL28-F1
#
_entry.id   AF-A0A4R2LL28-F1
#
_cell.length_a   1.000
_cell.length_b   1.000
_cell.length_c   1.000
_cell.angle_alpha   90.00
_cell.angle_beta   90.00
_cell.angle_gamma   90.00
#
_symmetry.space_group_name_H-M   'P 1'
#
loop_
_entity.id
_entity.type
_entity.pdbx_description
1 polymer ?
#
loop_
_entity_poly.entity_id
_entity_poly.type
_entity_poly.pdbx_seq_one_letter_code
_entity_poly.pdbx_strand_id
1 'polypeptide(L)' 'MKTTGELAYPKVVEYRYKLLGFIPCKRMTIVWMPDGKSLEELVTEKTGHKNVTIIDFL' A
#
# COMPACT_ATOMS: atom_id res chain seq x y z
N MET A 1 8.30 -26.06 -1.35
CA MET A 1 8.40 -25.54 -2.73
C MET A 1 8.64 -24.04 -2.65
N LYS A 2 9.84 -23.58 -3.03
CA LYS A 2 10.12 -22.16 -3.26
C LYS A 2 10.07 -21.97 -4.78
N THR A 3 9.04 -21.30 -5.26
CA THR A 3 8.92 -20.99 -6.69
C THR A 3 9.87 -19.85 -7.00
N THR A 4 10.95 -20.18 -7.68
CA THR A 4 11.91 -19.24 -8.25
C THR A 4 11.20 -18.37 -9.30
N GLY A 5 11.25 -17.04 -9.15
CA GLY A 5 11.22 -16.14 -10.31
C GLY A 5 9.94 -15.39 -10.66
N GLU A 6 9.09 -14.99 -9.71
CA GLU A 6 8.36 -13.73 -9.94
C GLU A 6 9.34 -12.60 -9.62
N LEU A 7 9.86 -11.94 -10.65
CA LEU A 7 10.46 -10.62 -10.50
C LEU A 7 9.39 -9.74 -9.88
N ALA A 8 9.48 -9.56 -8.57
CA ALA A 8 8.64 -8.68 -7.78
C ALA A 8 8.97 -7.25 -8.20
N TYR A 9 8.40 -6.81 -9.33
CA TYR A 9 8.59 -5.45 -9.79
C TYR A 9 7.91 -4.50 -8.80
N PRO A 10 8.60 -3.42 -8.39
CA PRO A 10 7.97 -2.40 -7.58
C PRO A 10 6.76 -1.85 -8.32
N LYS A 11 5.58 -1.92 -7.71
CA LYS A 11 4.34 -1.32 -8.23
C LYS A 11 4.14 0.03 -7.58
N VAL A 12 3.77 1.04 -8.37
CA VAL A 12 3.35 2.32 -7.79
C VAL A 12 1.88 2.19 -7.47
N VAL A 13 1.55 2.19 -6.19
CA VAL A 13 0.17 2.05 -5.75
C VAL A 13 -0.35 3.38 -5.28
N GLU A 14 -1.47 3.77 -5.83
CA GLU A 14 -2.18 4.95 -5.39
C GLU A 14 -3.27 4.57 -4.40
N TYR A 15 -3.26 5.25 -3.26
CA TYR A 15 -4.15 4.96 -2.16
C TYR A 15 -4.67 6.23 -1.49
N ARG A 16 -5.72 6.06 -0.71
CA ARG A 16 -6.27 7.07 0.18
C ARG A 16 -6.40 6.48 1.57
N TYR A 17 -6.20 7.29 2.60
CA TYR A 17 -6.44 6.86 3.97
C TYR A 17 -7.46 7.77 4.67
N LYS A 18 -8.07 7.29 5.76
CA LYS A 18 -8.95 8.11 6.58
C LYS A 18 -8.23 8.60 7.84
N LEU A 19 -8.17 9.90 8.04
CA LEU A 19 -7.75 10.50 9.31
C LEU A 19 -8.91 10.37 10.31
N LEU A 20 -8.61 9.82 11.49
CA LEU A 20 -9.57 9.55 12.56
C LEU A 20 -10.78 8.69 12.13
N GLY A 21 -10.65 7.91 11.04
CA GLY A 21 -11.72 7.02 10.56
C GLY A 21 -12.84 7.68 9.75
N PHE A 22 -12.92 9.00 9.69
CA PHE A 22 -14.04 9.72 9.05
C PHE A 22 -13.61 10.66 7.92
N ILE A 23 -12.44 11.30 8.02
CA ILE A 23 -12.01 12.30 7.03
C ILE A 23 -11.11 11.61 6.00
N PRO A 24 -11.54 11.49 4.74
CA PRO A 24 -10.77 10.78 3.75
C PRO A 24 -9.64 11.70 3.26
N CYS A 25 -8.45 11.50 3.82
CA CYS A 25 -7.29 12.35 3.69
C CYS A 25 -6.43 11.90 2.50
N LYS A 26 -6.31 12.81 1.53
CA LYS A 26 -5.27 12.93 0.50
C LYS A 26 -4.94 11.66 -0.33
N ARG A 27 -5.00 11.80 -1.65
CA ARG A 27 -4.49 10.80 -2.61
C ARG A 27 -2.97 10.74 -2.47
N MET A 28 -2.40 9.56 -2.25
CA MET A 28 -0.97 9.34 -2.05
C MET A 28 -0.49 8.17 -2.88
N THR A 29 0.80 8.16 -3.22
CA THR A 29 1.45 7.09 -3.96
C THR A 29 2.54 6.44 -3.09
N ILE A 30 2.59 5.11 -3.07
CA ILE A 30 3.67 4.33 -2.45
C ILE A 30 4.23 3.34 -3.46
N VAL A 31 5.55 3.15 -3.41
CA VAL A 31 6.18 2.03 -4.12
C VAL A 31 6.03 0.79 -3.26
N TRP A 32 5.23 -0.17 -3.74
CA TRP A 32 4.98 -1.45 -3.09
C TRP A 32 5.78 -2.55 -3.76
N MET A 33 6.51 -3.33 -2.97
CA MET A 33 7.14 -4.57 -3.43
C MET A 33 6.35 -5.75 -2.84
N PRO A 34 6.04 -6.79 -3.63
CA PRO A 34 5.54 -8.05 -3.10
C PRO A 34 6.67 -8.83 -2.41
N ASP A 35 7.20 -8.28 -1.32
CA ASP A 35 8.28 -8.85 -0.50
C ASP A 35 7.74 -9.58 0.76
N GLY A 36 6.42 -9.76 0.83
CA GLY A 36 5.73 -10.45 1.91
C GLY A 36 4.95 -9.53 2.85
N LYS A 37 5.10 -8.21 2.76
CA LYS A 37 4.23 -7.25 3.46
C LYS A 37 3.02 -6.86 2.62
N SER A 38 1.86 -6.78 3.26
CA SER A 38 0.69 -6.23 2.59
C SER A 38 0.86 -4.71 2.39
N LEU A 39 0.21 -4.16 1.36
CA LEU A 39 0.20 -2.72 1.13
C LEU A 39 -0.37 -1.97 2.34
N GLU A 40 -1.38 -2.54 2.99
CA GLU A 40 -2.05 -1.98 4.17
C GLU A 40 -1.08 -1.85 5.35
N GLU A 41 -0.25 -2.88 5.57
CA GLU A 41 0.82 -2.85 6.57
C GLU A 41 1.84 -1.76 6.26
N LEU A 42 2.29 -1.67 5.00
CA LEU A 42 3.28 -0.66 4.59
C LEU A 42 2.76 0.77 4.72
N VAL A 43 1.49 1.01 4.36
CA VAL A 43 0.86 2.32 4.55
C VAL A 43 0.66 2.60 6.03
N THR A 44 0.27 1.60 6.83
CA THR A 44 0.14 1.75 8.29
C THR A 44 1.48 2.08 8.95
N GLU A 45 2.56 1.41 8.58
CA GLU A 45 3.92 1.69 9.08
C GLU A 45 4.39 3.11 8.73
N LYS A 46 4.15 3.56 7.49
CA LYS A 46 4.60 4.89 7.04
C LYS A 46 3.75 6.04 7.57
N THR A 47 2.45 5.84 7.75
CA THR A 47 1.50 6.93 8.01
C THR A 47 0.85 6.85 9.39
N GLY A 48 0.95 5.72 10.09
CA GLY A 48 0.24 5.45 11.34
C GLY A 48 -1.27 5.21 11.15
N HIS A 49 -1.76 5.13 9.92
CA HIS A 49 -3.19 5.02 9.61
C HIS A 49 -3.57 3.62 9.11
N LYS A 50 -4.56 3.01 9.78
CA LYS A 50 -5.02 1.64 9.51
C LYS A 50 -6.10 1.51 8.43
N ASN A 51 -6.74 2.61 8.04
CA ASN A 51 -7.87 2.58 7.10
C ASN A 51 -7.42 3.08 5.74
N VAL A 52 -7.00 2.15 4.88
CA VAL A 52 -6.48 2.40 3.54
C VAL A 52 -7.50 1.93 2.50
N THR A 53 -7.67 2.69 1.44
CA THR A 53 -8.44 2.30 0.26
C THR A 53 -7.52 2.41 -0.94
N ILE A 54 -7.28 1.29 -1.61
CA ILE A 54 -6.52 1.23 -2.84
C ILE A 54 -7.37 1.84 -3.95
N ILE A 55 -6.79 2.79 -4.68
CA ILE A 55 -7.46 3.44 -5.81
C ILE A 55 -7.02 2.79 -7.10
N ASP A 56 -5.70 2.63 -7.29
CA ASP A 56 -5.16 2.11 -8.55
C ASP A 56 -3.75 1.52 -8.39
N PHE A 57 -3.36 0.64 -9.31
CA PHE A 57 -2.00 0.15 -9.50
C PHE A 57 -1.46 0.74 -10.81
N LEU A 58 -0.52 1.68 -10.70
CA LEU A 58 0.15 2.36 -11.81
C LEU A 58 1.37 1.56 -12.30
#